data_AF-A0A1F9B0Q9-F1
#
_entry.id   AF-A0A1F9B0Q9-F1
#
_cell.length_a   1.000
_cell.length_b   1.000
_cell.length_c   1.000
_cell.angle_alpha   90.00
_cell.angle_beta   90.00
_cell.angle_gamma   90.00
#
_symmetry.space_group_name_H-M   'P 1'
#
loop_
_entity.id
_entity.type
_entity.pdbx_description
1 polymer ?
#
loop_
_entity_poly.entity_id
_entity_poly.type
_entity_poly.pdbx_seq_one_letter_code
_entity_poly.pdbx_strand_id
1 'polypeptide(L)'
;MAETPDFLPPILDLRGTWEEILERLYAVFDRDFKRGAVHHRGMRILYNNRILPDGSNKEEGFWHVVSKEDRGNGERLIDYRRAERLPWARPTLESPERAEIRVFDYDHGTKDIGVRRYLWLAEYDYVLILQRKKKALFWITAYYVDSEGRRRDLARRYEKRL
;
A
#
# COMPACT_ATOMS: atom_id res chain seq x y z
N MET A 1 -5.79 6.11 -22.29
CA MET A 1 -5.14 6.05 -20.96
C MET A 1 -5.97 6.94 -20.07
N ALA A 2 -6.49 6.43 -18.95
CA ALA A 2 -7.18 7.29 -17.99
C ALA A 2 -6.16 8.34 -17.49
N GLU A 3 -6.53 9.62 -17.51
CA GLU A 3 -5.72 10.66 -16.89
C GLU A 3 -5.58 10.32 -15.40
N THR A 4 -4.39 10.57 -14.84
CA THR A 4 -4.18 10.35 -13.40
C THR A 4 -5.10 11.33 -12.64
N PRO A 5 -5.85 10.88 -11.61
CA PRO A 5 -6.75 11.75 -10.86
C PRO A 5 -6.00 12.93 -10.27
N ASP A 6 -6.67 14.07 -10.17
CA ASP A 6 -6.10 15.35 -9.72
C ASP A 6 -5.42 15.29 -8.34
N PHE A 7 -5.88 14.38 -7.47
CA PHE A 7 -5.39 14.20 -6.11
C PHE A 7 -4.21 13.22 -6.01
N LEU A 8 -3.89 12.49 -7.08
CA LEU A 8 -2.74 11.59 -7.10
C LEU A 8 -1.53 12.32 -7.69
N PRO A 9 -0.38 12.33 -6.98
CA PRO A 9 0.85 12.90 -7.54
C PRO A 9 1.33 12.05 -8.72
N PRO A 10 2.25 12.57 -9.55
CA PRO A 10 2.90 11.78 -10.59
C PRO A 10 3.54 10.50 -10.03
N ILE A 11 3.68 9.49 -10.89
CA ILE A 11 4.45 8.28 -10.60
C ILE A 11 5.88 8.67 -10.22
N LEU A 12 6.42 8.04 -9.16
CA LEU A 12 7.79 8.27 -8.72
C LEU A 12 8.78 7.72 -9.75
N ASP A 13 9.72 8.54 -10.19
CA ASP A 13 10.81 8.10 -11.06
C ASP A 13 11.78 7.19 -10.31
N LEU A 14 11.88 5.93 -10.75
CA LEU A 14 12.76 4.91 -10.20
C LEU A 14 13.94 4.57 -11.14
N ARG A 15 14.42 5.54 -11.93
CA ARG A 15 15.67 5.38 -12.70
C ARG A 15 16.90 5.61 -11.81
N GLY A 16 18.00 4.95 -12.15
CA GLY A 16 19.27 5.10 -11.45
C GLY A 16 19.78 3.79 -10.84
N THR A 17 20.77 3.91 -9.95
CA THR A 17 21.28 2.75 -9.19
C THR A 17 20.28 2.28 -8.15
N TRP A 18 20.52 1.08 -7.60
CA TRP A 18 19.74 0.54 -6.51
C TRP A 18 19.65 1.48 -5.31
N GLU A 19 20.78 2.08 -4.93
CA GLU A 19 20.89 3.00 -3.80
C GLU A 19 20.06 4.26 -4.03
N GLU A 20 20.13 4.84 -5.24
CA GLU A 20 19.36 6.04 -5.60
C GLU A 20 17.86 5.77 -5.62
N ILE A 21 17.44 4.61 -6.14
CA ILE A 21 16.04 4.16 -6.13
C ILE A 21 15.54 4.03 -4.69
N LEU A 22 16.34 3.37 -3.86
CA LEU A 22 15.99 3.07 -2.48
C LEU A 22 15.93 4.36 -1.63
N GLU A 23 16.84 5.30 -1.86
CA GLU A 23 16.84 6.61 -1.20
C GLU A 23 15.59 7.41 -1.56
N ARG A 24 15.20 7.46 -2.83
CA ARG A 24 13.98 8.16 -3.27
C ARG A 24 12.72 7.57 -2.66
N LEU A 25 12.59 6.24 -2.67
CA LEU A 25 11.46 5.54 -2.04
C LEU A 25 11.40 5.82 -0.54
N TYR A 26 12.54 5.74 0.14
CA TYR A 26 12.59 5.94 1.58
C TYR A 26 12.33 7.40 1.96
N ALA A 27 12.77 8.37 1.17
CA ALA A 27 12.46 9.78 1.37
C ALA A 27 10.94 10.05 1.32
N VAL A 28 10.22 9.41 0.38
CA VAL A 28 8.75 9.48 0.33
C VAL A 28 8.13 8.85 1.58
N PHE A 29 8.57 7.64 1.95
CA PHE A 29 8.05 6.95 3.13
C PHE A 29 8.26 7.74 4.42
N ASP A 30 9.45 8.30 4.58
CA ASP A 30 9.83 9.07 5.76
C ASP A 30 9.06 10.39 5.86
N ARG A 31 8.94 11.14 4.76
CA ARG A 31 8.13 12.37 4.69
C ARG A 31 6.66 12.08 5.01
N ASP A 32 6.08 11.06 4.38
CA ASP A 32 4.63 10.86 4.39
C ASP A 32 4.13 10.09 5.60
N PHE A 33 4.91 9.15 6.14
CA PHE A 33 4.45 8.20 7.16
C PHE A 33 5.25 8.25 8.46
N LYS A 34 6.56 8.57 8.43
CA LYS A 34 7.37 8.67 9.65
C LYS A 34 7.20 10.04 10.32
N ARG A 35 7.48 11.10 9.55
CA ARG A 35 7.34 12.49 10.00
C ARG A 35 5.89 12.97 9.93
N GLY A 36 5.13 12.49 8.94
CA GLY A 36 3.71 12.79 8.76
C GLY A 36 2.80 11.80 9.50
N ALA A 37 1.86 12.32 10.30
CA ALA A 37 0.79 11.49 10.84
C ALA A 37 -0.32 11.32 9.79
N VAL A 38 -0.48 10.11 9.27
CA VAL A 38 -1.53 9.78 8.29
C VAL A 38 -2.80 9.31 8.99
N HIS A 39 -3.96 9.79 8.52
CA HIS A 39 -5.25 9.39 9.05
C HIS A 39 -6.19 8.91 7.94
N HIS A 40 -6.94 7.84 8.20
CA HIS A 40 -8.04 7.44 7.35
C HIS A 40 -9.34 7.48 8.14
N ARG A 41 -10.29 8.31 7.70
CA ARG A 41 -11.59 8.54 8.37
C ARG A 41 -11.42 8.83 9.88
N GLY A 42 -10.48 9.72 10.20
CA GLY A 42 -10.18 10.13 11.59
C GLY A 42 -9.38 9.12 12.42
N MET A 43 -9.11 7.91 11.91
CA MET A 43 -8.27 6.92 12.59
C MET A 43 -6.82 7.02 12.13
N ARG A 44 -5.89 7.12 13.07
CA ARG A 44 -4.46 7.11 12.77
C ARG A 44 -4.04 5.81 12.08
N ILE A 45 -3.23 5.93 11.03
CA ILE A 45 -2.54 4.82 10.38
C ILE A 45 -1.24 4.52 11.11
N LEU A 46 -1.04 3.26 11.47
CA LEU A 46 0.20 2.70 12.01
C LEU A 46 0.79 1.73 10.98
N TYR A 47 2.08 1.45 11.08
CA TYR A 47 2.76 0.45 10.25
C TYR A 47 3.78 -0.31 11.11
N ASN A 48 4.37 -1.37 10.57
CA ASN A 48 5.41 -2.11 11.28
C ASN A 48 6.70 -1.27 11.32
N ASN A 49 7.03 -0.72 12.49
CA ASN A 49 8.20 0.13 12.71
C ASN A 49 9.46 -0.65 13.12
N ARG A 50 9.41 -1.99 13.15
CA ARG A 50 10.59 -2.82 13.42
C ARG A 50 11.61 -2.68 12.30
N ILE A 51 12.89 -2.60 12.65
CA ILE A 51 14.02 -2.62 11.72
C ILE A 51 14.69 -3.99 11.85
N LEU A 52 14.83 -4.72 10.73
CA LEU A 52 15.52 -6.00 10.70
C LEU A 52 17.04 -5.80 10.49
N PRO A 53 17.90 -6.71 10.99
CA PRO A 53 19.35 -6.61 10.82
C PRO A 53 19.82 -6.51 9.36
N ASP A 54 19.13 -7.18 8.44
CA ASP A 54 19.36 -7.16 6.98
C ASP A 54 18.54 -6.09 6.24
N GLY A 55 17.61 -5.42 6.94
CA GLY A 55 16.64 -4.48 6.38
C GLY A 55 17.21 -3.11 5.97
N SER A 56 18.53 -3.00 5.80
CA SER A 56 19.24 -1.77 5.40
C SER A 56 18.86 -0.53 6.23
N ASN A 57 18.68 -0.75 7.54
CA ASN A 57 18.24 0.26 8.52
C ASN A 57 16.88 0.92 8.19
N LYS A 58 15.95 0.16 7.58
CA LYS A 58 14.60 0.62 7.23
C LYS A 58 13.54 -0.27 7.87
N GLU A 59 12.37 0.31 8.10
CA GLU A 59 11.27 -0.35 8.76
C GLU A 59 10.67 -1.48 7.90
N GLU A 60 10.27 -2.59 8.52
CA GLU A 60 9.56 -3.68 7.84
C GLU A 60 8.32 -3.18 7.09
N GLY A 61 7.61 -2.20 7.66
CA GLY A 61 6.46 -1.57 7.02
C GLY A 61 6.80 -0.89 5.70
N PHE A 62 8.00 -0.32 5.57
CA PHE A 62 8.49 0.23 4.30
C PHE A 62 8.63 -0.90 3.27
N TRP A 63 9.32 -1.97 3.62
CA TRP A 63 9.51 -3.11 2.71
C TRP A 63 8.18 -3.76 2.30
N HIS A 64 7.23 -3.89 3.23
CA HIS A 64 5.90 -4.43 2.92
C HIS A 64 5.12 -3.68 1.84
N VAL A 65 5.43 -2.40 1.61
CA VAL A 65 4.71 -1.55 0.66
C VAL A 65 5.48 -1.25 -0.63
N VAL A 66 6.79 -1.57 -0.70
CA VAL A 66 7.61 -1.39 -1.92
C VAL A 66 8.13 -2.69 -2.52
N SER A 67 8.17 -3.79 -1.76
CA SER A 67 8.70 -5.08 -2.22
C SER A 67 7.66 -6.20 -2.19
N LYS A 68 7.93 -7.27 -2.93
CA LYS A 68 7.21 -8.53 -2.88
C LYS A 68 8.17 -9.66 -2.54
N GLU A 69 7.64 -10.69 -1.92
CA GLU A 69 8.39 -11.92 -1.68
C GLU A 69 8.56 -12.68 -3.00
N ASP A 70 9.79 -13.10 -3.28
CA ASP A 70 10.12 -14.01 -4.36
C ASP A 70 9.69 -15.43 -3.98
N ARG A 71 9.04 -16.13 -4.93
CA ARG A 71 8.46 -17.46 -4.66
C ARG A 71 9.50 -18.57 -4.60
N GLY A 72 10.69 -18.36 -5.15
CA GLY A 72 11.75 -19.36 -5.21
C GLY A 72 12.57 -19.41 -3.93
N ASN A 73 12.95 -18.26 -3.39
CA ASN A 73 13.85 -18.18 -2.24
C ASN A 73 13.28 -17.44 -1.02
N GLY A 74 12.09 -16.84 -1.11
CA GLY A 74 11.47 -16.08 -0.02
C GLY A 74 12.09 -14.70 0.21
N GLU A 75 13.04 -14.28 -0.63
CA GLU A 75 13.67 -12.96 -0.50
C GLU A 75 12.71 -11.86 -0.94
N ARG A 76 12.80 -10.69 -0.30
CA ARG A 76 11.99 -9.54 -0.67
C ARG A 76 12.70 -8.70 -1.74
N LEU A 77 12.16 -8.70 -2.94
CA LEU A 77 12.65 -7.90 -4.07
C LEU A 77 11.71 -6.73 -4.36
N ILE A 78 12.27 -5.59 -4.75
CA ILE A 78 11.47 -4.41 -5.14
C ILE A 78 10.49 -4.80 -6.24
N ASP A 79 9.23 -4.44 -6.03
CA ASP A 79 8.17 -4.55 -7.01
C ASP A 79 8.00 -3.17 -7.64
N TYR A 80 8.70 -2.91 -8.74
CA TYR A 80 8.81 -1.56 -9.32
C TYR A 80 7.47 -0.88 -9.57
N ARG A 81 6.46 -1.62 -10.07
CA ARG A 81 5.12 -1.06 -10.33
C ARG A 81 4.37 -0.69 -9.04
N ARG A 82 4.62 -1.43 -7.97
CA ARG A 82 4.11 -1.09 -6.63
C ARG A 82 4.88 0.09 -6.04
N ALA A 83 6.20 0.04 -6.10
CA ALA A 83 7.10 1.01 -5.48
C ALA A 83 6.97 2.40 -6.11
N GLU A 84 6.85 2.48 -7.44
CA GLU A 84 6.68 3.76 -8.17
C GLU A 84 5.37 4.49 -7.79
N ARG A 85 4.41 3.76 -7.21
CA ARG A 85 3.12 4.26 -6.72
C ARG A 85 3.11 4.54 -5.20
N LEU A 86 4.23 4.40 -4.50
CA LEU A 86 4.31 4.74 -3.07
C LEU A 86 3.78 6.15 -2.75
N PRO A 87 4.05 7.20 -3.56
CA PRO A 87 3.47 8.53 -3.33
C PRO A 87 1.94 8.59 -3.35
N TRP A 88 1.28 7.61 -3.96
CA TRP A 88 -0.18 7.54 -4.02
C TRP A 88 -0.80 7.05 -2.71
N ALA A 89 -0.02 6.39 -1.85
CA ALA A 89 -0.54 5.75 -0.65
C ALA A 89 -1.18 6.76 0.31
N ARG A 90 -0.49 7.87 0.61
CA ARG A 90 -1.00 8.88 1.53
C ARG A 90 -2.27 9.57 0.99
N PRO A 91 -2.29 10.13 -0.25
CA PRO A 91 -3.51 10.69 -0.82
C PRO A 91 -4.67 9.70 -0.86
N THR A 92 -4.42 8.42 -1.16
CA THR A 92 -5.46 7.38 -1.16
C THR A 92 -6.03 7.13 0.24
N LEU A 93 -5.21 7.23 1.30
CA LEU A 93 -5.64 7.05 2.68
C LEU A 93 -6.43 8.24 3.23
N GLU A 94 -5.97 9.46 2.93
CA GLU A 94 -6.48 10.69 3.56
C GLU A 94 -7.58 11.40 2.74
N SER A 95 -7.74 11.06 1.46
CA SER A 95 -8.76 11.69 0.63
C SER A 95 -10.16 11.48 1.23
N PRO A 96 -11.04 12.49 1.12
CA PRO A 96 -12.46 12.27 1.38
C PRO A 96 -13.02 11.28 0.36
N GLU A 97 -14.31 10.99 0.41
CA GLU A 97 -14.91 10.04 -0.52
C GLU A 97 -14.69 10.49 -1.98
N ARG A 98 -14.04 9.61 -2.75
CA ARG A 98 -13.62 9.80 -4.13
C ARG A 98 -14.14 8.60 -4.94
N ALA A 99 -14.70 8.84 -6.12
CA ALA A 99 -15.27 7.78 -6.95
C ALA A 99 -14.21 6.78 -7.43
N GLU A 100 -12.96 7.23 -7.53
CA GLU A 100 -11.80 6.47 -7.94
C GLU A 100 -11.34 5.46 -6.87
N ILE A 101 -11.68 5.69 -5.60
CA ILE A 101 -11.23 4.87 -4.48
C ILE A 101 -12.39 4.00 -3.98
N ARG A 102 -12.35 2.71 -4.32
CA ARG A 102 -13.25 1.72 -3.74
C ARG A 102 -12.76 1.36 -2.34
N VAL A 103 -13.39 1.94 -1.32
CA VAL A 103 -13.13 1.63 0.10
C VAL A 103 -14.11 0.59 0.60
N PHE A 104 -13.63 -0.56 1.07
CA PHE A 104 -14.50 -1.64 1.55
C PHE A 104 -13.82 -2.51 2.60
N ASP A 105 -14.61 -3.09 3.49
CA ASP A 105 -14.15 -4.09 4.46
C ASP A 105 -14.52 -5.49 3.95
N TYR A 106 -13.59 -6.44 4.07
CA TYR A 106 -13.81 -7.82 3.65
C TYR A 106 -13.33 -8.77 4.75
N ASP A 107 -14.21 -9.69 5.14
CA ASP A 107 -13.88 -10.74 6.09
C ASP A 107 -13.24 -11.93 5.39
N HIS A 108 -12.01 -12.27 5.78
CA HIS A 108 -11.30 -13.44 5.27
C HIS A 108 -11.72 -14.74 5.96
N GLY A 109 -12.65 -14.70 6.92
CA GLY A 109 -13.24 -15.87 7.58
C GLY A 109 -12.29 -16.66 8.48
N THR A 110 -11.02 -16.27 8.55
CA THR A 110 -10.00 -16.89 9.41
C THR A 110 -9.71 -16.00 10.59
N LYS A 111 -9.63 -16.57 11.79
CA LYS A 111 -9.38 -15.80 13.03
C LYS A 111 -8.07 -15.00 12.99
N ASP A 112 -7.07 -15.53 12.29
CA ASP A 112 -5.73 -14.94 12.22
C ASP A 112 -5.64 -13.76 11.24
N ILE A 113 -6.41 -13.79 10.15
CA ILE A 113 -6.46 -12.69 9.18
C ILE A 113 -7.56 -11.71 9.56
N GLY A 114 -8.76 -12.21 9.83
CA GLY A 114 -9.96 -11.44 10.16
C GLY A 114 -10.37 -10.45 9.07
N VAL A 115 -11.06 -9.39 9.49
CA VAL A 115 -11.51 -8.32 8.61
C VAL A 115 -10.35 -7.42 8.18
N ARG A 116 -10.28 -7.16 6.87
CA ARG A 116 -9.33 -6.22 6.26
C ARG A 116 -10.07 -5.12 5.53
N ARG A 117 -9.58 -3.89 5.67
CA ARG A 117 -10.03 -2.76 4.88
C ARG A 117 -9.17 -2.64 3.64
N TYR A 118 -9.82 -2.52 2.50
CA TYR A 118 -9.22 -2.27 1.21
C TYR A 118 -9.50 -0.84 0.79
N LEU A 119 -8.48 -0.19 0.23
CA LEU A 119 -8.63 1.02 -0.55
C LEU A 119 -8.09 0.71 -1.94
N TRP A 120 -8.98 0.55 -2.91
CA TRP A 120 -8.64 0.08 -4.25
C TRP A 120 -8.90 1.15 -5.30
N LEU A 121 -7.82 1.61 -5.92
CA LEU A 121 -7.85 2.43 -7.13
C LEU A 121 -8.03 1.51 -8.34
N ALA A 122 -9.29 1.19 -8.67
CA ALA A 122 -9.62 0.12 -9.61
C ALA A 122 -9.03 0.34 -11.01
N GLU A 123 -9.13 1.57 -11.51
CA GLU A 123 -8.64 1.95 -12.85
C GLU A 123 -7.12 2.16 -12.90
N TYR A 124 -6.43 2.16 -11.75
CA TYR A 124 -4.99 2.44 -11.64
C TYR A 124 -4.18 1.29 -11.03
N ASP A 125 -4.83 0.14 -10.85
CA ASP A 125 -4.22 -1.11 -10.41
C ASP A 125 -3.41 -0.99 -9.11
N TYR A 126 -3.88 -0.20 -8.15
CA TYR A 126 -3.20 -0.02 -6.88
C TYR A 126 -4.13 -0.24 -5.70
N VAL A 127 -3.66 -1.01 -4.72
CA VAL A 127 -4.44 -1.40 -3.54
C VAL A 127 -3.63 -1.16 -2.28
N LEU A 128 -4.29 -0.57 -1.28
CA LEU A 128 -3.82 -0.54 0.10
C LEU A 128 -4.66 -1.47 0.95
N ILE A 129 -4.01 -2.25 1.83
CA ILE A 129 -4.69 -3.11 2.81
C ILE A 129 -4.39 -2.62 4.22
N LEU A 130 -5.44 -2.36 4.98
CA LEU A 130 -5.38 -2.02 6.39
C LEU A 130 -6.04 -3.12 7.25
N GLN A 131 -5.58 -3.22 8.49
CA GLN A 131 -6.24 -4.01 9.53
C GLN A 131 -6.77 -3.09 10.61
N ARG A 132 -8.01 -3.30 11.04
CA ARG A 132 -8.54 -2.56 12.19
C ARG A 132 -7.87 -3.01 13.48
N LYS A 133 -7.39 -2.05 14.25
CA LYS A 133 -6.98 -2.19 15.66
C LYS A 133 -7.93 -1.36 16.53
N LYS A 134 -7.85 -1.50 17.86
CA LYS A 134 -8.81 -0.91 18.80
C LYS A 134 -9.01 0.62 18.61
N LYS A 135 -7.93 1.36 18.36
CA LYS A 135 -7.94 2.84 18.22
C LYS A 135 -7.20 3.35 16.98
N ALA A 136 -6.83 2.46 16.06
CA ALA A 136 -6.00 2.78 14.90
C ALA A 136 -6.27 1.80 13.76
N LEU A 137 -5.78 2.13 12.58
CA LEU A 137 -5.69 1.21 11.46
C LEU A 137 -4.22 0.86 11.26
N PHE A 138 -3.92 -0.40 11.04
CA PHE A 138 -2.56 -0.86 10.79
C PHE A 138 -2.39 -1.14 9.30
N TRP A 139 -1.48 -0.44 8.63
CA TRP A 139 -1.15 -0.62 7.24
C TRP A 139 -0.32 -1.89 7.06
N ILE A 140 -0.94 -2.87 6.41
CA ILE A 140 -0.37 -4.21 6.25
C ILE A 140 0.55 -4.24 5.05
N THR A 141 0.05 -3.76 3.91
CA THR A 141 0.78 -3.77 2.65
C THR A 141 0.10 -2.85 1.63
N ALA A 142 0.81 -2.63 0.53
CA ALA A 142 0.29 -2.13 -0.72
C ALA A 142 0.77 -3.04 -1.85
N TYR A 143 0.00 -3.18 -2.93
CA TYR A 143 0.43 -3.93 -4.10
C TYR A 143 -0.16 -3.40 -5.40
N TYR A 144 0.56 -3.69 -6.49
CA TYR A 144 0.11 -3.44 -7.86
C TYR A 144 -0.68 -4.64 -8.38
N VAL A 145 -1.79 -4.39 -9.09
CA VAL A 145 -2.66 -5.42 -9.65
C VAL A 145 -2.21 -5.78 -11.08
N ASP A 146 -1.27 -6.72 -11.14
CA ASP A 146 -0.61 -7.17 -12.37
C ASP A 146 -1.38 -8.20 -13.21
N SER A 147 -2.57 -8.63 -12.80
CA SER A 147 -3.27 -9.74 -13.44
C SER A 147 -4.80 -9.63 -13.35
N GLU A 148 -5.46 -10.04 -14.43
CA GLU A 148 -6.93 -10.13 -14.53
C GLU A 148 -7.54 -11.03 -13.45
N GLY A 149 -6.83 -12.09 -13.05
CA GLY A 149 -7.25 -12.95 -11.94
C GLY A 149 -7.36 -12.17 -10.63
N ARG A 150 -6.35 -11.35 -10.30
CA ARG A 150 -6.37 -10.50 -9.10
C ARG A 150 -7.41 -9.38 -9.19
N ARG A 151 -7.60 -8.78 -10.37
CA ARG A 151 -8.68 -7.79 -10.59
C ARG A 151 -10.05 -8.39 -10.33
N ARG A 152 -10.35 -9.56 -10.90
CA ARG A 152 -11.62 -10.27 -10.70
C ARG A 152 -11.82 -10.68 -9.25
N ASP A 153 -10.77 -11.11 -8.56
CA ASP A 153 -10.85 -11.45 -7.15
C ASP A 153 -11.16 -10.21 -6.28
N LEU A 154 -10.51 -9.07 -6.54
CA LEU A 154 -10.81 -7.80 -5.89
C LEU A 154 -12.25 -7.34 -6.14
N ALA A 155 -12.73 -7.44 -7.39
CA ALA A 155 -14.11 -7.11 -7.74
C ALA A 155 -15.11 -7.99 -6.97
N ARG A 156 -14.85 -9.30 -6.90
CA ARG A 156 -15.68 -10.24 -6.13
C ARG A 156 -15.68 -9.91 -4.63
N ARG A 157 -14.52 -9.54 -4.05
CA ARG A 157 -14.44 -9.12 -2.64
C ARG A 157 -15.20 -7.82 -2.41
N TYR A 158 -15.14 -6.89 -3.36
CA TYR A 158 -15.90 -5.65 -3.31
C TYR A 158 -17.42 -5.91 -3.35
N GLU A 159 -17.88 -6.82 -4.18
CA GLU A 159 -19.30 -7.25 -4.21
C GLU A 159 -19.74 -7.91 -2.90
N LYS A 160 -18.88 -8.74 -2.31
CA LYS A 160 -19.11 -9.46 -1.04
C LYS A 160 -18.61 -8.72 0.20
N ARG A 161 -18.44 -7.40 0.11
CA ARG A 161 -17.98 -6.56 1.23
C ARG A 161 -18.95 -6.60 2.41
N LEU A 162 -18.43 -6.35 3.61
CA LEU A 162 -19.21 -6.14 4.83
C LEU A 162 -20.00 -4.83 4.79
#